data_AF-A0A162JC94-F1
#
_entry.id   AF-A0A162JC94-F1
#
_cell.length_a   1.000
_cell.length_b   1.000
_cell.length_c   1.000
_cell.angle_alpha   90.00
_cell.angle_beta   90.00
_cell.angle_gamma   90.00
#
_symmetry.space_group_name_H-M   'P 1'
#
loop_
_entity.id
_entity.type
_entity.pdbx_description
1 polymer ?
#
loop_
_entity_poly.entity_id
_entity_poly.type
_entity_poly.pdbx_seq_one_letter_code
_entity_poly.pdbx_strand_id
1 'polypeptide(L)'
;MLDSRCPPYGYSVGLMTEYIVKASCFLLGRRPSQCVSFGILLYGFLARTQLPGTTILLGLLYLSRRVEDGRLFLRAGMAQSLRTTTPLPAAVPETQAWQQLVVAIVLGSKYLDDNSFGNASWAMASSKPQRLLDAMELEWLDDADWRLHIDLDYDNDYGAWIASWQDWLLQRTTQMTFLPHGCLAAQQHRIAAPWGHGHTDDKAGTAALPAECPAKSRAAGRNMA
;
A
#
# COMPACT_ATOMS: atom_id res chain seq x y z
N MET A 1 -19.85 -27.26 -12.82
CA MET A 1 -19.34 -26.85 -11.48
C MET A 1 -17.91 -26.35 -11.70
N LEU A 2 -17.73 -25.03 -11.75
CA LEU A 2 -16.41 -24.40 -11.93
C LEU A 2 -15.74 -24.30 -10.55
N ASP A 3 -14.49 -24.73 -10.47
CA ASP A 3 -13.65 -24.70 -9.26
C ASP A 3 -13.41 -23.26 -8.81
N SER A 4 -14.02 -22.87 -7.69
CA SER A 4 -14.09 -21.49 -7.19
C SER A 4 -12.81 -21.00 -6.48
N ARG A 5 -11.64 -21.61 -6.72
CA ARG A 5 -10.46 -21.43 -5.86
C ARG A 5 -9.35 -20.53 -6.39
N CYS A 6 -9.38 -20.13 -7.66
CA CYS A 6 -8.45 -19.13 -8.18
C CYS A 6 -9.22 -17.91 -8.70
N PRO A 7 -9.03 -16.72 -8.10
CA PRO A 7 -9.54 -15.50 -8.66
C PRO A 7 -8.97 -15.29 -10.07
N PRO A 8 -9.75 -14.79 -11.04
CA PRO A 8 -9.32 -14.65 -12.44
C PRO A 8 -8.07 -13.76 -12.63
N TYR A 9 -7.76 -12.88 -11.67
CA TYR A 9 -6.62 -11.96 -11.70
C TYR A 9 -5.51 -12.30 -10.70
N GLY A 10 -5.58 -13.49 -10.08
CA GLY A 10 -4.62 -13.91 -9.06
C GLY A 10 -4.78 -13.22 -7.70
N TYR A 11 -5.82 -12.41 -7.50
CA TYR A 11 -6.14 -11.78 -6.21
C TYR A 11 -7.66 -11.67 -5.96
N SER A 12 -8.06 -11.64 -4.69
CA SER A 12 -9.44 -11.32 -4.30
C SER A 12 -9.65 -9.81 -4.35
N VAL A 13 -10.66 -9.34 -5.10
CA VAL A 13 -10.99 -7.91 -5.25
C VAL A 13 -11.18 -7.22 -3.90
N GLY A 14 -11.81 -7.89 -2.93
CA GLY A 14 -11.99 -7.35 -1.58
C GLY A 14 -10.67 -7.12 -0.85
N LEU A 15 -9.75 -8.09 -0.94
CA LEU A 15 -8.42 -8.00 -0.33
C LEU A 15 -7.57 -6.89 -0.96
N MET A 16 -7.55 -6.82 -2.29
CA MET A 16 -6.83 -5.76 -3.00
C MET A 16 -7.42 -4.39 -2.67
N THR A 17 -8.75 -4.25 -2.66
CA THR A 17 -9.42 -2.99 -2.29
C THR A 17 -8.97 -2.53 -0.91
N GLU A 18 -9.01 -3.41 0.09
CA GLU A 18 -8.67 -3.04 1.47
C GLU A 18 -7.20 -2.61 1.60
N TYR A 19 -6.28 -3.31 0.94
CA TYR A 19 -4.87 -2.94 0.90
C TYR A 19 -4.67 -1.57 0.25
N ILE A 20 -5.21 -1.37 -0.95
CA ILE A 20 -5.04 -0.14 -1.73
C ILE A 20 -5.68 1.06 -1.02
N VAL A 21 -6.86 0.90 -0.41
CA VAL A 21 -7.47 1.96 0.43
C VAL A 21 -6.54 2.34 1.56
N LYS A 22 -6.02 1.35 2.30
CA LYS A 22 -5.14 1.60 3.44
C LYS A 22 -3.88 2.35 3.01
N ALA A 23 -3.23 1.89 1.93
CA ALA A 23 -2.01 2.50 1.41
C ALA A 23 -2.26 3.92 0.86
N SER A 24 -3.27 4.08 0.01
CA SER A 24 -3.59 5.37 -0.62
C SER A 24 -4.00 6.42 0.42
N CYS A 25 -4.79 6.05 1.41
CA CYS A 25 -5.19 6.97 2.47
C CYS A 25 -4.00 7.39 3.32
N PHE A 26 -3.10 6.45 3.65
CA PHE A 26 -1.87 6.79 4.36
C PHE A 26 -1.00 7.77 3.57
N LEU A 27 -0.75 7.50 2.28
CA LEU A 27 0.03 8.40 1.40
C LEU A 27 -0.56 9.81 1.34
N LEU A 28 -1.88 9.93 1.37
CA LEU A 28 -2.60 11.21 1.27
C LEU A 28 -2.85 11.88 2.63
N GLY A 29 -2.18 11.42 3.69
CA GLY A 29 -2.28 12.01 5.03
C GLY A 29 -3.60 11.70 5.76
N ARG A 30 -4.34 10.68 5.31
CA ARG A 30 -5.64 10.27 5.87
C ARG A 30 -5.51 8.99 6.71
N ARG A 31 -6.43 8.83 7.65
CA ARG A 31 -6.62 7.54 8.35
C ARG A 31 -7.53 6.63 7.53
N PRO A 32 -7.32 5.30 7.51
CA PRO A 32 -8.19 4.37 6.79
C PRO A 32 -9.68 4.47 7.18
N SER A 33 -9.98 4.80 8.44
CA SER A 33 -11.35 5.02 8.92
C SER A 33 -12.05 6.24 8.30
N GLN A 34 -11.30 7.13 7.64
CA GLN A 34 -11.81 8.32 6.96
C GLN A 34 -11.94 8.11 5.43
N CYS A 35 -11.86 6.86 4.99
CA CYS A 35 -11.87 6.46 3.58
C CYS A 35 -12.89 5.35 3.30
N VAL A 36 -13.99 5.32 4.06
CA VAL A 36 -15.00 4.26 3.95
C VAL A 36 -15.72 4.34 2.60
N SER A 37 -16.13 5.53 2.17
CA SER A 37 -16.78 5.73 0.87
C SER A 37 -15.81 5.46 -0.27
N PHE A 38 -14.54 5.86 -0.13
CA PHE A 38 -13.46 5.51 -1.05
C PHE A 38 -13.36 4.00 -1.26
N GLY A 39 -13.38 3.20 -0.20
CA GLY A 39 -13.27 1.74 -0.30
C GLY A 39 -14.43 1.10 -1.08
N ILE A 40 -15.66 1.59 -0.87
CA ILE A 40 -16.83 1.12 -1.62
C ILE A 40 -16.71 1.46 -3.11
N LEU A 41 -16.26 2.68 -3.42
CA LEU A 41 -16.06 3.13 -4.79
C LEU A 41 -14.95 2.35 -5.50
N LEU A 42 -13.83 2.11 -4.80
CA LEU A 42 -12.70 1.33 -5.32
C LEU A 42 -13.10 -0.12 -5.56
N TYR A 43 -13.83 -0.75 -4.63
CA TYR A 43 -14.32 -2.11 -4.82
C TYR A 43 -15.17 -2.22 -6.09
N GLY A 44 -16.14 -1.31 -6.25
CA GLY A 44 -17.00 -1.28 -7.43
C GLY A 44 -16.24 -1.01 -8.72
N PHE A 45 -15.22 -0.15 -8.68
CA PHE A 45 -14.35 0.11 -9.83
C PHE A 45 -13.56 -1.14 -10.22
N LEU A 46 -12.82 -1.76 -9.29
CA LEU A 46 -12.00 -2.95 -9.56
C LEU A 46 -12.85 -4.14 -10.02
N ALA A 47 -14.03 -4.33 -9.45
CA ALA A 47 -14.96 -5.38 -9.87
C ALA A 47 -15.45 -5.21 -11.32
N ARG A 48 -15.57 -3.96 -11.80
CA ARG A 48 -15.99 -3.65 -13.17
C ARG A 48 -14.85 -3.68 -14.18
N THR A 49 -13.66 -3.22 -13.78
CA THR A 49 -12.52 -3.05 -14.70
C THR A 49 -11.67 -4.30 -14.81
N GLN A 50 -11.74 -5.20 -13.82
CA GLN A 50 -11.09 -6.50 -13.93
C GLN A 50 -9.58 -6.38 -14.20
N LEU A 51 -8.95 -5.39 -13.57
CA LEU A 51 -7.54 -5.06 -13.81
C LEU A 51 -6.58 -6.09 -13.19
N PRO A 52 -5.46 -6.41 -13.84
CA PRO A 52 -4.37 -7.15 -13.22
C PRO A 52 -3.82 -6.45 -11.97
N GLY A 53 -3.33 -7.23 -11.01
CA GLY A 53 -2.74 -6.69 -9.77
C GLY A 53 -1.54 -5.76 -10.05
N THR A 54 -0.74 -6.10 -11.06
CA THR A 54 0.38 -5.30 -11.58
C THR A 54 -0.06 -3.87 -11.90
N THR A 55 -1.16 -3.71 -12.64
CA THR A 55 -1.68 -2.39 -13.04
C THR A 55 -2.14 -1.57 -11.84
N ILE A 56 -2.78 -2.21 -10.87
CA ILE A 56 -3.28 -1.54 -9.67
C ILE A 56 -2.12 -1.06 -8.79
N LEU A 57 -1.11 -1.91 -8.58
CA LEU A 57 0.09 -1.58 -7.81
C LEU A 57 0.94 -0.53 -8.54
N LEU A 58 1.01 -0.56 -9.87
CA LEU A 58 1.66 0.49 -10.65
C LEU A 58 0.94 1.84 -10.46
N GLY A 59 -0.39 1.85 -10.45
CA GLY A 59 -1.16 3.06 -10.12
C GLY A 59 -0.87 3.58 -8.71
N LEU A 60 -0.70 2.68 -7.73
CA LEU A 60 -0.31 3.07 -6.37
C LEU A 60 1.11 3.67 -6.32
N LEU A 61 2.05 3.11 -7.08
CA LEU A 61 3.40 3.66 -7.22
C LEU A 61 3.40 5.04 -7.86
N TYR A 62 2.62 5.25 -8.92
CA TYR A 62 2.47 6.59 -9.51
C TYR A 62 1.93 7.58 -8.49
N LEU A 63 0.94 7.18 -7.69
CA LEU A 63 0.40 8.02 -6.63
C LEU A 63 1.45 8.35 -5.57
N SER A 64 2.27 7.38 -5.13
CA SER A 64 3.30 7.63 -4.13
C SER A 64 4.34 8.63 -4.63
N ARG A 65 4.84 8.46 -5.87
CA ARG A 65 5.79 9.39 -6.49
C ARG A 65 5.23 10.80 -6.63
N ARG A 66 3.96 10.93 -7.03
CA ARG A 66 3.32 12.25 -7.15
C ARG A 66 3.16 12.96 -5.79
N VAL A 67 2.96 12.20 -4.73
CA VAL A 67 2.91 12.70 -3.35
C VAL A 67 4.32 13.11 -2.87
N GLU A 68 5.34 12.29 -3.13
CA GLU A 68 6.74 12.54 -2.78
C GLU A 68 7.32 13.78 -3.47
N ASP A 69 7.00 13.98 -4.75
CA ASP A 69 7.36 15.17 -5.52
C ASP A 69 6.69 16.45 -5.00
N GLY A 70 5.71 16.33 -4.10
CA GLY A 70 4.96 17.45 -3.53
C GLY A 70 4.03 18.16 -4.52
N ARG A 71 4.04 17.79 -5.80
CA ARG A 71 3.25 18.41 -6.89
C ARG A 71 1.75 18.36 -6.60
N LEU A 72 1.26 17.26 -6.02
CA LEU A 72 -0.15 17.14 -5.61
C LEU A 72 -0.56 18.23 -4.60
N PHE A 73 0.24 18.46 -3.57
CA PHE A 73 -0.06 19.44 -2.53
C PHE A 73 0.13 20.88 -3.03
N LEU A 74 1.12 21.11 -3.89
CA LEU A 74 1.31 22.41 -4.56
C LEU A 74 0.08 22.80 -5.38
N ARG A 75 -0.45 21.87 -6.19
CA ARG A 75 -1.63 22.11 -7.05
C ARG A 75 -2.93 22.26 -6.24
N ALA A 76 -3.04 21.55 -5.12
CA ALA A 76 -4.16 21.70 -4.19
C ALA A 76 -4.16 23.05 -3.44
N GLY A 77 -3.19 23.94 -3.68
CA GLY A 77 -3.01 25.16 -2.89
C GLY A 77 -2.62 24.87 -1.44
N MET A 78 -2.27 23.62 -1.14
CA MET A 78 -1.81 23.13 0.16
C MET A 78 -0.28 23.23 0.24
N ALA A 79 0.27 24.33 -0.28
CA ALA A 79 1.68 24.66 -0.20
C ALA A 79 2.02 25.02 1.26
N GLN A 80 2.10 24.01 2.12
CA GLN A 80 2.61 24.20 3.46
C GLN A 80 4.13 24.29 3.36
N SER A 81 4.64 25.47 3.74
CA SER A 81 6.05 25.80 3.91
C SER A 81 6.87 24.56 4.30
N LEU A 82 7.74 24.12 3.38
CA LEU A 82 8.72 23.04 3.52
C LEU A 82 9.74 23.24 4.69
N ARG A 83 9.47 24.14 5.64
CA ARG A 83 10.44 24.61 6.64
C ARG A 83 9.90 24.83 8.06
N THR A 84 8.72 24.33 8.43
CA THR A 84 8.26 24.44 9.83
C THR A 84 7.81 23.11 10.38
N THR A 85 8.52 22.66 11.41
CA THR A 85 8.18 21.58 12.32
C THR A 85 6.77 21.78 12.88
N THR A 86 5.83 20.86 12.56
CA THR A 86 4.40 20.71 12.98
C THR A 86 3.30 21.29 12.06
N PRO A 87 2.09 20.69 12.06
CA PRO A 87 1.73 19.26 11.92
C PRO A 87 1.40 18.93 10.44
N LEU A 88 1.25 17.63 10.14
CA LEU A 88 0.94 17.00 8.83
C LEU A 88 0.22 17.93 7.81
N PRO A 89 0.67 17.99 6.53
CA PRO A 89 -0.02 18.77 5.50
C PRO A 89 -1.52 18.48 5.51
N ALA A 90 -2.34 19.52 5.37
CA ALA A 90 -3.80 19.40 5.38
C ALA A 90 -4.21 18.23 4.48
N ALA A 91 -4.82 17.20 5.07
CA ALA A 91 -5.08 15.96 4.36
C ALA A 91 -5.96 16.22 3.13
N VAL A 92 -5.62 15.59 2.01
CA VAL A 92 -6.39 15.72 0.77
C VAL A 92 -7.83 15.27 1.02
N PRO A 93 -8.87 16.03 0.59
CA PRO A 93 -10.27 15.61 0.72
C PRO A 93 -10.51 14.21 0.15
N GLU A 94 -11.38 13.41 0.76
CA GLU A 94 -11.61 12.01 0.35
C GLU A 94 -12.00 11.88 -1.13
N THR A 95 -12.84 12.79 -1.63
CA THR A 95 -13.23 12.81 -3.05
C THR A 95 -12.04 13.04 -3.97
N GLN A 96 -11.14 13.97 -3.60
CA GLN A 96 -9.93 14.24 -4.36
C GLN A 96 -8.94 13.07 -4.24
N ALA A 97 -8.82 12.44 -3.08
CA ALA A 97 -8.04 11.23 -2.89
C ALA A 97 -8.49 10.11 -3.84
N TRP A 98 -9.81 9.86 -3.91
CA TRP A 98 -10.39 8.88 -4.83
C TRP A 98 -10.11 9.24 -6.29
N GLN A 99 -10.23 10.52 -6.64
CA GLN A 99 -9.93 10.99 -7.99
C GLN A 99 -8.46 10.77 -8.37
N GLN A 100 -7.52 11.10 -7.49
CA GLN A 100 -6.09 10.91 -7.71
C GLN A 100 -5.73 9.44 -7.88
N LEU A 101 -6.28 8.54 -7.03
CA LEU A 101 -6.03 7.11 -7.19
C LEU A 101 -6.57 6.59 -8.53
N VAL A 102 -7.78 6.97 -8.93
CA VAL A 102 -8.37 6.51 -10.20
C VAL A 102 -7.51 6.92 -11.38
N VAL A 103 -7.07 8.18 -11.44
CA VAL A 103 -6.24 8.67 -12.55
C VAL A 103 -4.89 7.94 -12.57
N ALA A 104 -4.29 7.70 -11.41
CA ALA A 104 -3.05 6.93 -11.32
C ALA A 104 -3.20 5.51 -11.88
N ILE A 105 -4.29 4.81 -11.55
CA ILE A 105 -4.57 3.46 -12.07
C ILE A 105 -4.88 3.50 -13.57
N VAL A 106 -5.61 4.50 -14.06
CA VAL A 106 -5.89 4.67 -15.50
C VAL A 106 -4.59 4.88 -16.28
N LEU A 107 -3.70 5.74 -15.79
CA LEU A 107 -2.39 5.95 -16.41
C LEU A 107 -1.53 4.67 -16.41
N GLY A 108 -1.51 3.94 -15.30
CA GLY A 108 -0.85 2.63 -15.22
C GLY A 108 -1.43 1.65 -16.23
N SER A 109 -2.75 1.62 -16.40
CA SER A 109 -3.40 0.76 -17.39
C SER A 109 -3.05 1.14 -18.81
N LYS A 110 -3.03 2.43 -19.15
CA LYS A 110 -2.66 2.90 -20.50
C LYS A 110 -1.19 2.67 -20.82
N TYR A 111 -0.32 2.69 -19.80
CA TYR A 111 1.09 2.41 -19.95
C TYR A 111 1.34 0.91 -20.23
N LEU A 112 0.62 0.01 -19.55
CA LEU A 112 0.81 -1.44 -19.67
C LEU A 112 0.01 -2.09 -20.79
N ASP A 113 -1.22 -1.65 -21.04
CA ASP A 113 -2.09 -2.14 -22.11
C ASP A 113 -2.24 -1.07 -23.19
N ASP A 114 -1.90 -1.42 -24.43
CA ASP A 114 -1.99 -0.58 -25.63
C ASP A 114 -3.42 0.01 -25.81
N ASN A 115 -3.65 1.18 -25.20
CA ASN A 115 -4.81 2.08 -25.28
C ASN A 115 -6.21 1.46 -25.46
N SER A 116 -6.43 0.24 -24.98
CA SER A 116 -7.64 -0.55 -25.29
C SER A 116 -8.92 0.05 -24.70
N PHE A 117 -8.80 0.91 -23.68
CA PHE A 117 -9.91 1.67 -23.11
C PHE A 117 -9.62 3.17 -23.15
N GLY A 118 -10.46 3.91 -23.88
CA GLY A 118 -10.46 5.38 -23.86
C GLY A 118 -11.07 5.96 -22.59
N ASN A 119 -10.93 7.27 -22.41
CA ASN A 119 -11.39 7.97 -21.21
C ASN A 119 -12.91 7.89 -20.98
N ALA A 120 -13.70 7.72 -22.03
CA ALA A 120 -15.14 7.49 -21.91
C ALA A 120 -15.45 6.20 -21.12
N SER A 121 -14.72 5.12 -21.40
CA SER A 121 -14.88 3.83 -20.72
C SER A 121 -14.42 3.92 -19.26
N TRP A 122 -13.30 4.60 -19.01
CA TRP A 122 -12.80 4.82 -17.64
C TRP A 122 -13.69 5.73 -16.81
N ALA A 123 -14.26 6.77 -17.43
CA ALA A 123 -15.23 7.65 -16.82
C ALA A 123 -16.49 6.89 -16.39
N MET A 124 -17.01 6.01 -17.26
CA MET A 124 -18.13 5.14 -16.93
C MET A 124 -17.79 4.17 -15.79
N ALA A 125 -16.64 3.51 -15.85
CA ALA A 125 -16.22 2.53 -14.85
C ALA A 125 -15.96 3.14 -13.47
N SER A 126 -15.43 4.36 -13.41
CA SER A 126 -15.16 5.10 -12.16
C SER A 126 -16.32 5.98 -11.70
N SER A 127 -17.39 6.07 -12.48
CA SER A 127 -18.53 6.97 -12.27
C SER A 127 -18.11 8.44 -12.13
N LYS A 128 -17.13 8.87 -12.94
CA LYS A 128 -16.65 10.25 -13.00
C LYS A 128 -17.06 10.92 -14.30
N PRO A 129 -17.21 12.25 -14.34
CA PRO A 129 -17.35 12.98 -15.60
C PRO A 129 -16.10 12.78 -16.47
N GLN A 130 -16.29 12.46 -17.75
CA GLN A 130 -15.16 12.26 -18.68
C GLN A 130 -14.24 13.48 -18.74
N ARG A 131 -14.80 14.69 -18.86
CA ARG A 131 -14.02 15.94 -18.88
C ARG A 131 -13.13 16.13 -17.65
N LEU A 132 -13.59 15.66 -16.49
CA LEU A 132 -12.79 15.72 -15.27
C LEU A 132 -11.61 14.74 -15.37
N LEU A 133 -11.86 13.52 -15.85
CA LEU A 133 -10.80 12.52 -16.03
C LEU A 133 -9.76 12.99 -17.06
N ASP A 134 -10.21 13.54 -18.19
CA ASP A 134 -9.35 14.11 -19.24
C ASP A 134 -8.45 15.22 -18.68
N ALA A 135 -9.03 16.16 -17.91
CA ALA A 135 -8.28 17.26 -17.31
C ALA A 135 -7.25 16.76 -16.29
N MET A 136 -7.62 15.82 -15.43
CA MET A 136 -6.71 15.28 -14.42
C MET A 136 -5.59 14.44 -15.02
N GLU A 137 -5.85 13.71 -16.10
CA GLU A 137 -4.84 12.97 -16.83
C GLU A 137 -3.81 13.92 -17.45
N LEU A 138 -4.28 14.95 -18.15
CA LEU A 138 -3.39 15.95 -18.75
C LEU A 138 -2.56 16.68 -17.68
N GLU A 139 -3.17 17.05 -16.57
CA GLU A 139 -2.47 17.66 -15.44
C GLU A 139 -1.42 16.71 -14.85
N TRP A 140 -1.72 15.42 -14.75
CA TRP A 140 -0.76 14.42 -14.27
C TRP A 140 0.42 14.27 -15.21
N LEU A 141 0.18 14.31 -16.53
CA LEU A 141 1.22 14.21 -17.56
C LEU A 141 2.08 15.48 -17.68
N ASP A 142 1.53 16.65 -17.30
CA ASP A 142 2.25 17.93 -17.23
C ASP A 142 3.13 18.05 -15.98
N ASP A 143 2.59 17.70 -14.80
CA ASP A 143 3.38 17.14 -13.71
C ASP A 143 4.12 15.89 -14.26
N ALA A 144 5.06 15.20 -13.65
CA ALA A 144 5.75 14.05 -14.31
C ALA A 144 6.46 14.31 -15.68
N ASP A 145 6.32 15.46 -16.34
CA ASP A 145 7.00 15.84 -17.58
C ASP A 145 6.89 14.79 -18.69
N TRP A 146 5.70 14.16 -18.82
CA TRP A 146 5.41 13.06 -19.75
C TRP A 146 6.29 11.81 -19.55
N ARG A 147 6.96 11.68 -18.40
CA ARG A 147 7.83 10.55 -18.05
C ARG A 147 7.09 9.55 -17.15
N LEU A 148 6.30 8.69 -17.78
CA LEU A 148 5.61 7.58 -17.10
C LEU A 148 6.37 6.25 -17.13
N HIS A 149 7.50 6.20 -17.86
CA HIS A 149 8.27 4.98 -18.00
C HIS A 149 8.81 4.51 -16.65
N ILE A 150 8.47 3.27 -16.31
CA ILE A 150 8.99 2.54 -15.17
C ILE A 150 9.40 1.17 -15.67
N ASP A 151 10.63 0.79 -15.36
CA ASP A 151 11.13 -0.56 -15.59
C ASP A 151 10.70 -1.44 -14.42
N LEU A 152 9.60 -2.18 -14.60
CA LEU A 152 8.98 -2.96 -13.53
C LEU A 152 9.90 -4.05 -12.95
N ASP A 153 10.93 -4.48 -13.69
CA ASP A 153 11.84 -5.53 -13.25
C ASP A 153 12.99 -4.99 -12.37
N TYR A 154 13.33 -3.71 -12.54
CA TYR A 154 14.47 -3.08 -11.86
C TYR A 154 14.09 -1.93 -10.92
N ASP A 155 12.82 -1.52 -10.91
CA ASP A 155 12.35 -0.45 -10.04
C ASP A 155 12.18 -0.93 -8.59
N ASN A 156 13.06 -0.45 -7.71
CA ASN A 156 13.06 -0.82 -6.30
C ASN A 156 11.77 -0.44 -5.58
N ASP A 157 11.14 0.68 -5.95
CA ASP A 157 9.90 1.14 -5.30
C ASP A 157 8.74 0.23 -5.69
N TYR A 158 8.66 -0.15 -6.97
CA TYR A 158 7.68 -1.12 -7.46
C TYR A 158 7.86 -2.48 -6.78
N GLY A 159 9.11 -2.97 -6.68
CA GLY A 159 9.43 -4.20 -5.96
C GLY A 159 9.02 -4.14 -4.48
N ALA A 160 9.22 -3.00 -3.82
CA ALA A 160 8.79 -2.77 -2.44
C ALA A 160 7.25 -2.79 -2.30
N TRP A 161 6.50 -2.24 -3.26
CA TRP A 161 5.03 -2.33 -3.28
C TRP A 161 4.54 -3.76 -3.47
N ILE A 162 5.17 -4.55 -4.34
CA ILE A 162 4.86 -5.97 -4.50
C ILE A 162 5.10 -6.73 -3.19
N ALA A 163 6.28 -6.54 -2.57
CA ALA A 163 6.60 -7.19 -1.30
C ALA A 163 5.61 -6.79 -0.20
N SER A 164 5.27 -5.50 -0.11
CA SER A 164 4.29 -4.99 0.86
C SER A 164 2.90 -5.62 0.66
N TRP A 165 2.46 -5.80 -0.58
CA TRP A 165 1.20 -6.48 -0.90
C TRP A 165 1.23 -7.96 -0.49
N GLN A 166 2.32 -8.67 -0.79
CA GLN A 166 2.50 -10.08 -0.41
C GLN A 166 2.51 -10.27 1.12
N ASP A 167 3.24 -9.42 1.84
CA ASP A 167 3.26 -9.43 3.31
C ASP A 167 1.86 -9.19 3.89
N TRP A 168 1.11 -8.25 3.31
CA TRP A 168 -0.24 -7.96 3.73
C TRP A 168 -1.18 -9.17 3.51
N LEU A 169 -1.06 -9.85 2.37
CA LEU A 169 -1.79 -11.08 2.10
C LEU A 169 -1.47 -12.20 3.10
N LEU A 170 -0.19 -12.39 3.42
CA LEU A 170 0.26 -13.39 4.40
C LEU A 170 -0.32 -13.11 5.78
N GLN A 171 -0.30 -11.85 6.22
CA GLN A 171 -0.88 -11.44 7.51
C GLN A 171 -2.39 -11.73 7.57
N ARG A 172 -3.12 -11.44 6.49
CA ARG A 172 -4.57 -11.69 6.41
C ARG A 172 -4.92 -13.16 6.36
N THR A 173 -4.13 -13.95 5.62
CA THR A 173 -4.30 -15.40 5.56
C THR A 173 -4.02 -16.03 6.91
N THR A 174 -2.94 -15.61 7.59
CA THR A 174 -2.60 -16.08 8.94
C THR A 174 -3.70 -15.74 9.95
N GLN A 175 -4.26 -14.52 9.90
CA GLN A 175 -5.39 -14.15 10.75
C GLN A 175 -6.67 -14.95 10.47
N MET A 176 -6.95 -15.31 9.21
CA MET A 176 -8.08 -16.18 8.85
C MET A 176 -7.86 -17.64 9.29
N THR A 177 -6.61 -18.10 9.39
CA THR A 177 -6.27 -19.49 9.75
C THR A 177 -6.31 -19.76 11.27
N PHE A 178 -6.60 -18.74 12.10
CA PHE A 178 -6.91 -18.93 13.52
C PHE A 178 -8.33 -19.44 13.78
N LEU A 179 -9.15 -19.65 12.74
CA LEU A 179 -10.29 -20.56 12.81
C LEU A 179 -9.78 -21.99 12.54
N PRO A 180 -10.09 -22.99 13.39
CA PRO A 180 -9.52 -24.31 13.23
C PRO A 180 -10.08 -24.90 11.95
N HIS A 181 -9.23 -25.12 10.95
CA HIS A 181 -9.05 -26.39 10.25
C HIS A 181 -7.98 -26.21 9.16
N GLY A 182 -6.87 -26.92 9.39
CA GLY A 182 -5.63 -27.06 8.62
C GLY A 182 -5.60 -26.61 7.16
N CYS A 183 -4.64 -25.73 6.84
CA CYS A 183 -3.47 -26.06 6.03
C CYS A 183 -2.59 -24.80 5.93
N LEU A 184 -1.51 -24.73 6.72
CA LEU A 184 -0.46 -23.71 6.56
C LEU A 184 0.88 -24.41 6.70
N ALA A 185 1.59 -24.59 5.59
CA ALA A 185 3.00 -24.90 5.62
C ALA A 185 3.76 -23.80 4.87
N ALA A 186 4.61 -23.12 5.65
CA ALA A 186 5.91 -22.54 5.30
C ALA A 186 5.98 -21.45 4.23
N GLN A 187 6.32 -20.22 4.66
CA GLN A 187 7.65 -19.66 4.42
C GLN A 187 7.83 -18.44 5.35
N GLN A 188 8.80 -18.51 6.27
CA GLN A 188 9.25 -17.39 7.10
C GLN A 188 10.58 -16.90 6.57
N HIS A 189 10.65 -15.63 6.16
CA HIS A 189 11.83 -14.79 6.35
C HIS A 189 11.35 -13.38 6.69
N ARG A 190 11.70 -12.91 7.91
CA ARG A 190 11.42 -11.55 8.37
C ARG A 190 12.30 -10.56 7.59
N ILE A 191 11.70 -9.52 7.03
CA ILE A 191 12.37 -8.24 6.75
C ILE A 191 11.44 -7.13 7.27
N ALA A 192 12.03 -6.15 7.96
CA ALA A 192 11.33 -5.02 8.55
C ALA A 192 10.72 -4.11 7.46
N ALA A 193 9.47 -3.69 7.66
CA ALA A 193 8.83 -2.70 6.80
C ALA A 193 9.59 -1.35 6.84
N PRO A 194 9.76 -0.65 5.70
CA PRO A 194 10.66 0.51 5.59
C PRO A 194 10.09 1.84 6.09
N TRP A 195 8.87 1.88 6.62
CA TRP A 195 8.26 3.14 7.07
C TRP A 195 8.70 3.50 8.49
N GLY A 196 9.95 3.92 8.63
CA GLY A 196 10.55 4.45 9.85
C GLY A 196 10.78 5.96 9.74
N HIS A 197 10.07 6.72 10.58
CA HIS A 197 10.40 8.11 10.87
C HIS A 197 11.82 8.23 11.41
N GLY A 198 12.63 9.09 10.80
CA GLY A 198 13.85 9.58 11.42
C GLY A 198 13.52 10.58 12.53
N HIS A 199 14.00 10.32 13.75
CA HIS A 199 14.45 11.40 14.64
C HIS A 199 15.56 10.90 15.58
N THR A 200 16.62 11.69 15.55
CA THR A 200 17.94 11.71 16.22
C THR A 200 17.98 11.59 17.75
N ASP A 201 19.09 11.00 18.23
CA ASP A 201 19.95 11.27 19.42
C ASP A 201 19.28 11.37 20.82
N ASP A 202 19.81 10.86 21.93
CA ASP A 202 21.18 10.91 22.44
C ASP A 202 21.31 10.06 23.74
N LYS A 203 22.52 9.52 24.00
CA LYS A 203 23.18 9.18 25.30
C LYS A 203 22.72 8.06 26.27
N ALA A 204 23.66 7.11 26.40
CA ALA A 204 24.31 6.59 27.61
C ALA A 204 23.51 5.77 28.65
N GLY A 205 23.91 4.51 28.83
CA GLY A 205 23.50 3.68 29.96
C GLY A 205 24.06 2.26 29.90
N THR A 206 25.24 2.09 30.48
CA THR A 206 25.95 0.83 30.75
C THR A 206 25.07 -0.23 31.44
N ALA A 207 24.94 -1.43 30.86
CA ALA A 207 24.66 -2.70 31.57
C ALA A 207 24.83 -3.87 30.56
N ALA A 208 25.98 -4.53 30.56
CA ALA A 208 26.21 -5.79 31.27
C ALA A 208 25.43 -6.99 30.68
N LEU A 209 26.14 -7.77 29.86
CA LEU A 209 25.85 -9.16 29.52
C LEU A 209 25.77 -10.02 30.80
N PRO A 210 24.97 -11.09 30.82
CA PRO A 210 25.36 -12.29 31.54
C PRO A 210 25.55 -13.44 30.56
N ALA A 211 26.80 -13.88 30.49
CA ALA A 211 27.17 -15.21 30.08
C ALA A 211 26.93 -16.21 31.23
N GLU A 212 26.73 -17.47 30.84
CA GLU A 212 27.05 -18.70 31.60
C GLU A 212 26.14 -19.17 32.76
N CYS A 213 25.50 -20.32 32.51
CA CYS A 213 25.35 -21.41 33.50
C CYS A 213 26.74 -21.85 34.00
N PRO A 214 26.93 -22.18 35.29
CA PRO A 214 26.65 -23.56 35.72
C PRO A 214 26.17 -23.76 37.18
N ALA A 215 25.55 -24.92 37.37
CA ALA A 215 25.48 -25.81 38.53
C ALA A 215 25.71 -25.24 39.95
N LYS A 216 24.70 -25.42 40.83
CA LYS A 216 24.94 -25.72 42.24
C LYS A 216 24.03 -26.85 42.74
N SER A 217 24.71 -27.86 43.28
CA SER A 217 24.17 -28.90 44.16
C SER A 217 23.92 -28.34 45.57
N ARG A 218 22.88 -28.86 46.21
CA ARG A 218 22.69 -29.08 47.67
C ARG A 218 21.24 -29.54 47.86
N ALA A 219 20.86 -30.38 48.81
CA ALA A 219 21.51 -31.38 49.65
C ALA A 219 20.38 -32.10 50.42
N ALA A 220 20.78 -33.12 51.17
CA ALA A 220 20.10 -33.68 52.33
C ALA A 220 18.98 -34.71 52.10
N GLY A 221 19.40 -35.98 52.14
CA GLY A 221 18.62 -37.08 52.72
C GLY A 221 19.53 -37.88 53.65
N ARG A 222 19.47 -37.61 54.96
CA ARG A 222 19.98 -38.50 56.02
C ARG A 222 18.77 -39.18 56.64
N ASN A 223 18.72 -40.52 56.58
CA ASN A 223 18.01 -41.40 57.51
C ASN A 223 18.65 -42.79 57.36
N MET A 224 19.39 -43.24 58.38
CA MET A 224 19.01 -44.28 59.34
C MET A 224 19.22 -45.70 58.82
N ALA A 225 20.39 -46.26 59.13
CA ALA A 225 20.61 -47.48 59.93
C ALA A 225 22.08 -47.92 59.78
#